data_AF-A0A6J5EF67-F1
#
_entry.id   AF-A0A6J5EF67-F1
#
_cell.length_a   1.000
_cell.length_b   1.000
_cell.length_c   1.000
_cell.angle_alpha   90.00
_cell.angle_beta   90.00
_cell.angle_gamma   90.00
#
_symmetry.space_group_name_H-M   'P 1'
#
loop_
_entity.id
_entity.type
_entity.pdbx_description
1 polymer ?
#
loop_
_entity_poly.entity_id
_entity_poly.type
_entity_poly.pdbx_seq_one_letter_code
_entity_poly.pdbx_strand_id
1 'polypeptide(L)'
;MEPLTVASKAIGPVKAAITYFWRKWFPPRLGYRMAPSNILEIIGPYVHEPKVIEVLGQPHERHNQSAAYRFANALLQVNYDGDFVESVALVSLRLTWPNRFQIFPFRFKLGSSRFSDTCEIDENGDLDLRVNFSTKFFCLWNTQYFGHPGRYLYYSFALLEAATYPLVRMPKAAYEAAERLHIERGAKLRTVDSKFNAVMVSTKEDELFAFDFTMFN
;
A
#
# COMPACT_ATOMS: atom_id res chain seq x y z
N MET A 1 -57.96 -20.94 -0.24
CA MET A 1 -56.80 -21.57 0.43
C MET A 1 -55.56 -20.93 -0.15
N GLU A 2 -54.98 -19.96 0.54
CA GLU A 2 -53.68 -19.38 0.19
C GLU A 2 -52.57 -20.18 0.88
N PRO A 3 -51.47 -20.52 0.19
CA PRO A 3 -50.25 -20.91 0.85
C PRO A 3 -49.32 -19.70 1.03
N LEU A 4 -49.27 -19.24 2.27
CA LEU A 4 -48.09 -18.87 3.06
C LEU A 4 -46.76 -18.58 2.32
N THR A 5 -46.49 -17.27 2.26
CA THR A 5 -45.30 -16.60 2.86
C THR A 5 -43.89 -17.06 2.52
N VAL A 6 -43.21 -16.19 1.76
CA VAL A 6 -42.00 -15.45 2.18
C VAL A 6 -41.00 -16.22 3.06
N ALA A 7 -40.02 -16.88 2.43
CA ALA A 7 -38.82 -17.35 3.11
C ALA A 7 -37.59 -17.31 2.17
N SER A 8 -37.21 -16.13 1.68
CA SER A 8 -35.97 -16.02 0.88
C SER A 8 -35.10 -14.80 1.17
N LYS A 9 -35.45 -13.93 2.12
CA LYS A 9 -34.69 -12.67 2.37
C LYS A 9 -33.75 -12.67 3.59
N ALA A 10 -33.75 -13.71 4.43
CA ALA A 10 -32.94 -13.73 5.67
C ALA A 10 -31.54 -14.38 5.52
N ILE A 11 -31.21 -14.95 4.36
CA ILE A 11 -29.95 -15.72 4.17
C ILE A 11 -28.74 -14.79 3.89
N GLY A 12 -28.98 -13.57 3.38
CA GLY A 12 -27.95 -12.58 3.08
C GLY A 12 -27.15 -12.07 4.30
N PRO A 13 -27.80 -11.57 5.37
CA PRO A 13 -27.10 -10.92 6.48
C PRO A 13 -26.28 -11.90 7.33
N VAL A 14 -26.77 -13.12 7.54
CA VAL A 14 -26.05 -14.15 8.32
C VAL A 14 -24.78 -14.60 7.58
N LYS A 15 -24.87 -14.80 6.26
CA LYS A 15 -23.69 -15.13 5.44
C LYS A 15 -22.67 -13.98 5.45
N ALA A 16 -23.12 -12.72 5.38
CA ALA A 16 -22.24 -11.56 5.45
C ALA A 16 -21.51 -11.48 6.80
N ALA A 17 -22.22 -11.69 7.91
CA ALA A 17 -21.64 -11.69 9.26
C ALA A 17 -20.63 -12.83 9.46
N ILE A 18 -20.95 -14.05 9.02
CA ILE A 18 -20.03 -15.20 9.07
C ILE A 18 -18.79 -14.93 8.22
N THR A 19 -18.96 -14.38 7.01
CA THR A 19 -17.85 -14.06 6.11
C THR A 19 -16.96 -12.96 6.69
N TYR A 20 -17.55 -11.93 7.32
CA TYR A 20 -16.82 -10.88 8.02
C TYR A 20 -15.98 -11.44 9.17
N PHE A 21 -16.59 -12.29 10.00
CA PHE A 21 -15.88 -12.93 11.10
C PHE A 21 -14.75 -13.83 10.60
N TRP A 22 -15.00 -14.65 9.56
CA TRP A 22 -13.96 -15.47 8.95
C TRP A 22 -12.79 -14.65 8.39
N ARG A 23 -13.06 -13.55 7.69
CA ARG A 23 -12.03 -12.64 7.17
C ARG A 23 -11.21 -11.98 8.27
N LYS A 24 -11.83 -11.67 9.41
CA LYS A 24 -11.14 -11.10 10.57
C LYS A 24 -10.09 -12.05 11.17
N TRP A 25 -10.36 -13.35 11.19
CA TRP A 25 -9.45 -14.36 11.76
C TRP A 25 -8.51 -14.99 10.72
N PHE A 26 -8.96 -15.07 9.46
CA PHE A 26 -8.20 -15.61 8.34
C PHE A 26 -8.17 -14.59 7.21
N PRO A 27 -7.30 -13.57 7.29
CA PRO A 27 -7.26 -12.50 6.30
C PRO A 27 -6.91 -13.09 4.93
N PRO A 28 -7.59 -12.65 3.86
CA PRO A 28 -7.30 -13.13 2.51
C PRO A 28 -5.85 -12.78 2.14
N ARG A 29 -5.26 -13.58 1.25
CA ARG A 29 -3.96 -13.28 0.64
C ARG A 29 -4.19 -12.49 -0.65
N LEU A 30 -3.54 -11.35 -0.79
CA LEU A 30 -3.48 -10.62 -2.06
C LEU A 30 -2.70 -11.45 -3.10
N GLY A 31 -3.21 -11.52 -4.33
CA GLY A 31 -2.60 -12.20 -5.46
C GLY A 31 -3.04 -13.66 -5.71
N TYR A 32 -4.02 -14.20 -4.98
CA TYR A 32 -4.68 -15.47 -5.33
C TYR A 32 -6.03 -15.18 -6.00
N ARG A 33 -6.64 -16.19 -6.64
CA ARG A 33 -7.92 -16.18 -7.40
C ARG A 33 -9.07 -15.27 -6.90
N MET A 34 -9.06 -14.85 -5.63
CA MET A 34 -10.05 -13.99 -4.99
C MET A 34 -9.65 -12.51 -4.87
N ALA A 35 -8.38 -12.13 -5.06
CA ALA A 35 -7.91 -10.75 -5.00
C ALA A 35 -6.99 -10.46 -6.19
N PRO A 36 -7.25 -9.41 -6.98
CA PRO A 36 -6.56 -9.17 -8.24
C PRO A 36 -5.05 -9.03 -8.05
N SER A 37 -4.29 -9.58 -8.99
CA SER A 37 -2.82 -9.54 -8.99
C SER A 37 -2.24 -8.13 -9.19
N ASN A 38 -3.07 -7.17 -9.61
CA ASN A 38 -2.72 -5.76 -9.79
C ASN A 38 -3.75 -4.87 -9.09
N ILE A 39 -3.80 -4.93 -7.75
CA ILE A 39 -4.80 -4.18 -6.99
C ILE A 39 -4.74 -2.67 -7.24
N LEU A 40 -3.54 -2.12 -7.49
CA LEU A 40 -3.32 -0.70 -7.76
C LEU A 40 -3.87 -0.25 -9.14
N GLU A 41 -4.08 -1.18 -10.07
CA GLU A 41 -4.72 -0.88 -11.37
C GLU A 41 -6.24 -0.80 -11.24
N ILE A 42 -6.82 -1.56 -10.30
CA ILE A 42 -8.27 -1.62 -10.08
C ILE A 42 -8.73 -0.60 -9.05
N ILE A 43 -7.89 -0.37 -8.05
CA ILE A 43 -8.11 0.54 -6.93
C ILE A 43 -6.94 1.50 -6.98
N GLY A 44 -7.09 2.49 -7.85
CA GLY A 44 -6.19 3.60 -7.98
C GLY A 44 -6.95 4.91 -7.78
N PRO A 45 -6.25 6.04 -7.95
CA PRO A 45 -6.89 7.34 -7.89
C PRO A 45 -8.10 7.49 -8.82
N TYR A 46 -9.04 8.35 -8.43
CA TYR A 46 -10.32 8.62 -9.11
C TYR A 46 -11.34 7.47 -9.10
N VAL A 47 -11.03 6.34 -8.47
CA VAL A 47 -12.02 5.27 -8.25
C VAL A 47 -13.01 5.70 -7.18
N HIS A 48 -14.30 5.42 -7.37
CA HIS A 48 -15.35 5.78 -6.41
C HIS A 48 -15.37 4.81 -5.21
N GLU A 49 -15.60 5.29 -4.00
CA GLU A 49 -15.57 4.48 -2.76
C GLU A 49 -16.45 3.21 -2.84
N PRO A 50 -17.73 3.29 -3.24
CA PRO A 50 -18.57 2.12 -3.50
C PRO A 50 -17.92 1.03 -4.36
N LYS A 51 -17.10 1.40 -5.36
CA LYS A 51 -16.39 0.42 -6.18
C LYS A 51 -15.26 -0.26 -5.41
N VAL A 52 -14.55 0.48 -4.56
CA VAL A 52 -13.54 -0.08 -3.65
C VAL A 52 -14.19 -1.10 -2.70
N ILE A 53 -15.33 -0.75 -2.12
CA ILE A 53 -16.09 -1.64 -1.23
C ILE A 53 -16.63 -2.87 -1.98
N GLU A 54 -17.08 -2.72 -3.23
CA GLU A 54 -17.50 -3.85 -4.07
C GLU A 54 -16.35 -4.83 -4.30
N VAL A 55 -15.14 -4.34 -4.57
CA VAL A 55 -13.97 -5.15 -4.91
C VAL A 55 -13.32 -5.78 -3.68
N LEU A 56 -13.15 -5.02 -2.59
CA LEU A 56 -12.43 -5.46 -1.38
C LEU A 56 -13.35 -5.93 -0.25
N GLY A 57 -14.63 -5.54 -0.29
CA GLY A 57 -15.51 -5.60 0.86
C GLY A 57 -15.32 -4.40 1.78
N GLN A 58 -15.91 -4.50 2.98
CA GLN A 58 -15.76 -3.47 4.00
C GLN A 58 -14.32 -3.40 4.54
N PRO A 59 -13.79 -2.20 4.85
CA PRO A 59 -12.48 -2.05 5.45
C PRO A 59 -12.45 -2.63 6.86
N HIS A 60 -11.25 -2.98 7.33
CA HIS A 60 -11.04 -3.46 8.70
C HIS A 60 -11.12 -2.32 9.70
N GLU A 61 -10.65 -1.14 9.29
CA GLU A 61 -10.66 0.08 10.08
C GLU A 61 -10.89 1.27 9.16
N ARG A 62 -11.63 2.27 9.64
CA ARG A 62 -11.90 3.52 8.92
C ARG A 62 -11.70 4.69 9.87
N HIS A 63 -10.94 5.67 9.42
CA HIS A 63 -10.63 6.87 10.20
C HIS A 63 -10.69 8.06 9.26
N ASN A 64 -11.59 9.02 9.54
CA ASN A 64 -11.85 10.17 8.68
C ASN A 64 -12.08 9.74 7.21
N GLN A 65 -11.23 10.22 6.30
CA GLN A 65 -11.23 9.92 4.88
C GLN A 65 -10.25 8.80 4.49
N SER A 66 -9.89 7.92 5.42
CA SER A 66 -8.97 6.82 5.17
C SER A 66 -9.59 5.49 5.55
N ALA A 67 -9.36 4.47 4.72
CA ALA A 67 -9.78 3.09 4.93
C ALA A 67 -8.58 2.14 4.91
N ALA A 68 -8.49 1.29 5.92
CA ALA A 68 -7.42 0.31 6.08
C ALA A 68 -7.92 -1.12 5.82
N TYR A 69 -7.19 -1.84 4.98
CA TYR A 69 -7.45 -3.22 4.60
C TYR A 69 -6.24 -4.08 4.97
N ARG A 70 -6.48 -5.09 5.80
CA ARG A 70 -5.45 -6.03 6.26
C ARG A 70 -5.54 -7.32 5.45
N PHE A 71 -4.43 -7.68 4.80
CA PHE A 71 -4.26 -8.95 4.10
C PHE A 71 -3.17 -9.77 4.78
N ALA A 72 -3.18 -11.09 4.61
CA ALA A 72 -2.20 -11.97 5.25
C ALA A 72 -0.74 -11.71 4.83
N ASN A 73 -0.53 -10.98 3.73
CA ASN A 73 0.76 -10.71 3.12
C ASN A 73 1.00 -9.22 2.80
N ALA A 74 0.03 -8.34 3.05
CA ALA A 74 0.15 -6.93 2.77
C ALA A 74 -0.85 -6.09 3.58
N LEU A 75 -0.54 -4.81 3.73
CA LEU A 75 -1.42 -3.78 4.25
C LEU A 75 -1.76 -2.85 3.09
N LEU A 76 -3.03 -2.47 2.98
CA LEU A 76 -3.50 -1.54 1.97
C LEU A 76 -4.25 -0.41 2.67
N GLN A 77 -3.85 0.82 2.40
CA GLN A 77 -4.55 2.02 2.82
C GLN A 77 -5.09 2.73 1.59
N VAL A 78 -6.35 3.15 1.68
CA VAL A 78 -7.02 3.95 0.66
C VAL A 78 -7.44 5.26 1.31
N ASN A 79 -6.92 6.37 0.80
CA ASN A 79 -7.32 7.71 1.22
C ASN A 79 -8.28 8.29 0.17
N TYR A 80 -9.30 8.99 0.65
CA TYR A 80 -10.39 9.53 -0.17
C TYR A 80 -10.41 11.05 -0.10
N ASP A 81 -10.79 11.68 -1.20
CA ASP A 81 -11.23 13.07 -1.25
C ASP A 81 -12.71 13.08 -1.68
N GLY A 82 -13.59 13.32 -0.70
CA GLY A 82 -15.02 13.07 -0.86
C GLY A 82 -15.31 11.58 -1.10
N ASP A 83 -15.99 11.27 -2.20
CA ASP A 83 -16.35 9.89 -2.58
C ASP A 83 -15.34 9.22 -3.51
N PHE A 84 -14.23 9.89 -3.83
CA PHE A 84 -13.22 9.39 -4.77
C PHE A 84 -11.91 9.07 -4.06
N VAL A 85 -11.22 8.05 -4.53
CA VAL A 85 -9.87 7.71 -4.08
C VAL A 85 -8.91 8.80 -4.50
N GLU A 86 -8.24 9.41 -3.53
CA GLU A 86 -7.15 10.37 -3.74
C GLU A 86 -5.80 9.67 -3.84
N SER A 87 -5.55 8.72 -2.92
CA SER A 87 -4.33 7.93 -2.90
C SER A 87 -4.52 6.52 -2.38
N VAL A 88 -3.64 5.62 -2.84
CA VAL A 88 -3.64 4.20 -2.45
C VAL A 88 -2.22 3.80 -2.12
N ALA A 89 -1.99 3.36 -0.89
CA ALA A 89 -0.71 2.86 -0.41
C ALA A 89 -0.79 1.36 -0.15
N LEU A 90 0.11 0.58 -0.77
CA LEU A 90 0.23 -0.86 -0.62
C LEU A 90 1.60 -1.19 -0.03
N VAL A 91 1.59 -1.85 1.13
CA VAL A 91 2.79 -2.25 1.87
C VAL A 91 2.83 -3.77 1.95
N SER A 92 3.93 -4.36 1.52
CA SER A 92 4.17 -5.80 1.62
C SER A 92 4.68 -6.18 3.01
N LEU A 93 4.05 -7.20 3.61
CA LEU A 93 4.48 -7.80 4.87
C LEU A 93 5.56 -8.89 4.66
N ARG A 94 5.77 -9.34 3.41
CA ARG A 94 6.72 -10.40 3.08
C ARG A 94 7.45 -10.07 1.80
N LEU A 95 8.77 -9.85 1.90
CA LEU A 95 9.63 -9.58 0.74
C LEU A 95 9.61 -10.72 -0.28
N THR A 96 9.48 -11.97 0.15
CA THR A 96 9.31 -13.12 -0.75
C THR A 96 7.84 -13.33 -1.08
N TRP A 97 7.23 -12.34 -1.73
CA TRP A 97 5.85 -12.45 -2.21
C TRP A 97 5.83 -13.23 -3.54
N PRO A 98 5.23 -14.42 -3.60
CA PRO A 98 5.24 -15.25 -4.82
C PRO A 98 4.55 -14.59 -6.02
N ASN A 99 3.58 -13.70 -5.80
CA ASN A 99 2.86 -12.98 -6.85
C ASN A 99 3.26 -11.51 -6.80
N ARG A 100 4.31 -11.19 -7.55
CA ARG A 100 4.94 -9.88 -7.62
C ARG A 100 4.00 -8.88 -8.30
N PHE A 101 3.41 -7.97 -7.52
CA PHE A 101 2.57 -6.89 -8.03
C PHE A 101 3.42 -6.00 -8.94
N GLN A 102 3.13 -6.01 -10.23
CA GLN A 102 3.75 -5.10 -11.17
C GLN A 102 3.07 -3.73 -11.03
N ILE A 103 3.86 -2.67 -10.94
CA ILE A 103 3.36 -1.33 -10.71
C ILE A 103 3.28 -0.62 -12.05
N PHE A 104 2.16 -0.76 -12.75
CA PHE A 104 1.92 -0.02 -14.00
C PHE A 104 2.01 1.49 -13.77
N PRO A 105 2.64 2.25 -14.67
CA PRO A 105 3.22 1.86 -15.97
C PRO A 105 4.65 1.32 -15.90
N PHE A 106 5.25 1.35 -14.71
CA PHE A 106 6.61 0.92 -14.51
C PHE A 106 6.72 -0.61 -14.58
N ARG A 107 7.90 -1.11 -14.94
CA ARG A 107 8.20 -2.56 -14.91
C ARG A 107 8.66 -3.00 -13.50
N PHE A 108 8.54 -2.12 -12.52
CA PHE A 108 8.91 -2.39 -11.14
C PHE A 108 7.92 -3.35 -10.47
N LYS A 109 8.46 -4.15 -9.55
CA LYS A 109 7.72 -5.20 -8.86
C LYS A 109 7.88 -5.07 -7.35
N LEU A 110 6.77 -4.89 -6.64
CA LEU A 110 6.77 -4.76 -5.18
C LEU A 110 7.39 -5.99 -4.50
N GLY A 111 8.34 -5.78 -3.59
CA GLY A 111 9.07 -6.84 -2.90
C GLY A 111 10.07 -7.60 -3.80
N SER A 112 10.30 -7.16 -5.04
CA SER A 112 11.22 -7.81 -5.97
C SER A 112 12.24 -6.86 -6.57
N SER A 113 11.81 -5.71 -7.07
CA SER A 113 12.69 -4.69 -7.66
C SER A 113 13.46 -3.98 -6.56
N ARG A 114 14.67 -3.52 -6.88
CA ARG A 114 15.51 -2.79 -5.94
C ARG A 114 14.97 -1.38 -5.80
N PHE A 115 15.16 -0.81 -4.63
CA PHE A 115 14.80 0.59 -4.38
C PHE A 115 15.67 1.54 -5.21
N SER A 116 16.95 1.19 -5.43
CA SER A 116 17.82 1.94 -6.33
C SER A 116 17.31 1.99 -7.78
N ASP A 117 16.55 0.98 -8.24
CA ASP A 117 15.97 0.97 -9.58
C ASP A 117 14.89 2.06 -9.77
N THR A 118 14.31 2.54 -8.67
CA THR A 118 13.23 3.54 -8.69
C THR A 118 13.72 4.96 -8.50
N CYS A 119 15.02 5.19 -8.38
CA CYS A 119 15.59 6.49 -8.03
C CYS A 119 16.32 7.09 -9.23
N GLU A 120 16.10 8.37 -9.48
CA GLU A 120 16.90 9.12 -10.45
C GLU A 120 18.17 9.62 -9.76
N ILE A 121 19.27 9.60 -10.50
CA ILE A 121 20.55 10.13 -10.06
C ILE A 121 20.61 11.60 -10.52
N ASP A 122 20.83 12.51 -9.58
CA ASP A 122 20.99 13.93 -9.86
C ASP A 122 22.30 14.24 -10.61
N GLU A 123 22.49 15.50 -11.01
CA GLU A 123 23.70 15.96 -11.71
C GLU A 123 24.99 15.76 -10.90
N ASN A 124 24.89 15.65 -9.57
CA ASN A 124 26.01 15.43 -8.64
C ASN A 124 26.32 13.94 -8.41
N GLY A 125 25.54 13.05 -9.04
CA GLY A 125 25.67 11.61 -8.87
C GLY A 125 25.04 11.07 -7.59
N ASP A 126 24.18 11.86 -6.94
CA ASP A 126 23.45 11.59 -5.71
C ASP A 126 21.99 11.23 -6.00
N LEU A 127 21.33 10.56 -5.07
CA LEU A 127 19.94 10.11 -5.24
C LEU A 127 19.03 11.08 -4.49
N ASP A 128 18.07 11.69 -5.21
CA ASP A 128 17.07 12.55 -4.58
C ASP A 128 16.09 11.69 -3.78
N LEU A 129 16.17 11.79 -2.45
CA LEU A 129 15.51 10.87 -1.55
C LEU A 129 14.90 11.58 -0.37
N ARG A 130 13.66 11.20 -0.05
CA ARG A 130 12.91 11.74 1.05
C ARG A 130 12.89 10.75 2.22
N VAL A 131 13.03 11.29 3.43
CA VAL A 131 13.10 10.52 4.67
C VAL A 131 12.07 11.05 5.65
N ASN A 132 11.35 10.14 6.30
CA ASN A 132 10.42 10.43 7.38
C ASN A 132 10.54 9.31 8.41
N PHE A 133 10.68 9.66 9.68
CA PHE A 133 10.88 8.70 10.73
C PHE A 133 10.35 9.20 12.06
N SER A 134 10.15 8.25 12.96
CA SER A 134 9.76 8.44 14.34
C SER A 134 10.30 7.27 15.16
N THR A 135 10.01 7.25 16.46
CA THR A 135 10.30 6.08 17.31
C THR A 135 9.48 4.84 16.93
N LYS A 136 8.42 5.01 16.13
CA LYS A 136 7.49 3.93 15.75
C LYS A 136 7.62 3.46 14.30
N PHE A 137 8.27 4.24 13.45
CA PHE A 137 8.40 3.93 12.03
C PHE A 137 9.60 4.62 11.41
N PHE A 138 10.05 4.07 10.29
CA PHE A 138 11.07 4.65 9.43
C PHE A 138 10.65 4.44 7.97
N CYS A 139 10.67 5.51 7.17
CA CYS A 139 10.29 5.51 5.78
C CYS A 139 11.32 6.28 4.95
N LEU A 140 11.85 5.61 3.93
CA LEU A 140 12.66 6.20 2.86
C LEU A 140 11.90 6.02 1.56
N TRP A 141 11.69 7.08 0.79
CA TRP A 141 10.96 6.98 -0.47
C TRP A 141 11.50 7.91 -1.56
N ASN A 142 11.16 7.54 -2.80
CA ASN A 142 11.28 8.38 -3.98
C ASN A 142 9.94 8.44 -4.70
N THR A 143 9.66 9.54 -5.39
CA THR A 143 8.44 9.72 -6.17
C THR A 143 8.77 9.84 -7.65
N GLN A 144 8.11 9.04 -8.49
CA GLN A 144 8.10 9.21 -9.95
C GLN A 144 6.72 9.66 -10.39
N TYR A 145 6.65 10.51 -11.41
CA TYR A 145 5.38 10.97 -11.97
C TYR A 145 5.11 10.29 -13.31
N PHE A 146 3.84 10.04 -13.59
CA PHE A 146 3.40 9.55 -14.89
C PHE A 146 2.05 10.15 -15.28
N GLY A 147 1.91 10.52 -16.54
CA GLY A 147 0.67 11.07 -17.08
C GLY A 147 0.92 12.22 -18.03
N HIS A 148 -0.14 13.00 -18.27
CA HIS A 148 -0.07 14.20 -19.09
C HIS A 148 0.00 15.45 -18.21
N PRO A 149 0.55 16.57 -18.72
CA PRO A 149 0.52 17.86 -18.02
C PRO A 149 -0.89 18.19 -17.50
N GLY A 150 -0.98 18.48 -16.20
CA GLY A 150 -2.24 18.77 -15.50
C GLY A 150 -3.03 17.54 -15.02
N ARG A 151 -2.55 16.33 -15.29
CA ARG A 151 -3.12 15.05 -14.82
C ARG A 151 -2.02 14.03 -14.56
N TYR A 152 -1.11 14.38 -13.66
CA TYR A 152 -0.06 13.46 -13.22
C TYR A 152 -0.59 12.56 -12.11
N LEU A 153 -0.20 11.30 -12.18
CA LEU A 153 -0.22 10.38 -11.06
C LEU A 153 1.19 10.33 -10.48
N TYR A 154 1.26 10.43 -9.16
CA TYR A 154 2.51 10.35 -8.41
C TYR A 154 2.64 8.95 -7.84
N TYR A 155 3.77 8.30 -8.12
CA TYR A 155 4.10 6.97 -7.69
C TYR A 155 5.26 7.04 -6.71
N SER A 156 4.96 6.90 -5.43
CA SER A 156 5.97 6.90 -4.38
C SER A 156 6.38 5.46 -4.08
N PHE A 157 7.63 5.11 -4.33
CA PHE A 157 8.21 3.81 -3.96
C PHE A 157 8.95 3.98 -2.64
N ALA A 158 8.78 3.04 -1.72
CA ALA A 158 9.32 3.20 -0.38
C ALA A 158 9.93 1.92 0.20
N LEU A 159 10.98 2.12 0.97
CA LEU A 159 11.36 1.24 2.04
C LEU A 159 10.61 1.74 3.28
N LEU A 160 9.71 0.90 3.83
CA LEU A 160 8.99 1.17 5.08
C LEU A 160 9.31 0.13 6.17
N GLU A 161 9.54 0.59 7.39
CA GLU A 161 9.57 -0.19 8.63
C GLU A 161 8.61 0.48 9.61
N ALA A 162 7.70 -0.27 10.23
CA ALA A 162 6.71 0.30 11.14
C ALA A 162 6.23 -0.73 12.14
N ALA A 163 6.08 -0.29 13.40
CA ALA A 163 5.54 -1.05 14.52
C ALA A 163 4.01 -1.24 14.39
N THR A 164 3.59 -2.03 13.41
CA THR A 164 2.20 -2.36 13.06
C THR A 164 1.85 -3.80 13.43
N TYR A 165 0.57 -4.18 13.33
CA TYR A 165 0.13 -5.57 13.40
C TYR A 165 -0.58 -6.02 12.09
N PRO A 166 0.05 -6.90 11.27
CA PRO A 166 1.38 -7.51 11.46
C PRO A 166 2.54 -6.54 11.23
N LEU A 167 3.66 -6.80 11.88
CA LEU A 167 4.84 -5.94 11.84
C LEU A 167 5.41 -5.82 10.41
N VAL A 168 5.54 -4.58 9.93
CA VAL A 168 6.22 -4.25 8.68
C VAL A 168 7.72 -4.13 8.96
N ARG A 169 8.52 -4.98 8.32
CA ARG A 169 9.99 -4.98 8.47
C ARG A 169 10.69 -4.68 7.16
N MET A 170 11.74 -3.87 7.25
CA MET A 170 12.79 -3.83 6.23
C MET A 170 13.77 -5.00 6.37
N PRO A 171 14.52 -5.34 5.31
CA PRO A 171 15.73 -6.14 5.46
C PRO A 171 16.69 -5.48 6.46
N LYS A 172 17.22 -6.23 7.45
CA LYS A 172 18.08 -5.69 8.53
C LYS A 172 19.30 -4.91 8.01
N ALA A 173 19.95 -5.38 6.94
CA ALA A 173 21.08 -4.68 6.32
C ALA A 173 20.70 -3.29 5.76
N ALA A 174 19.43 -3.09 5.41
CA ALA A 174 18.91 -1.83 4.90
C ALA A 174 18.66 -0.83 6.02
N TYR A 175 18.16 -1.29 7.17
CA TYR A 175 17.91 -0.43 8.33
C TYR A 175 19.21 0.23 8.82
N GLU A 176 20.27 -0.58 9.01
CA GLU A 176 21.58 -0.07 9.42
C GLU A 176 22.21 0.88 8.37
N ALA A 177 21.92 0.67 7.09
CA ALA A 177 22.35 1.55 6.02
C ALA A 177 21.54 2.86 6.03
N ALA A 178 20.22 2.79 6.17
CA ALA A 178 19.32 3.94 6.17
C ALA A 178 19.48 4.81 7.43
N GLU A 179 19.75 4.18 8.58
CA GLU A 179 20.15 4.86 9.81
C GLU A 179 21.48 5.58 9.64
N ARG A 180 22.49 4.94 9.03
CA ARG A 180 23.76 5.60 8.66
C ARG A 180 23.55 6.75 7.68
N LEU A 181 22.72 6.57 6.66
CA LEU A 181 22.36 7.61 5.67
C LEU A 181 21.72 8.83 6.34
N HIS A 182 20.87 8.61 7.34
CA HIS A 182 20.26 9.67 8.13
C HIS A 182 21.29 10.40 9.01
N ILE A 183 22.14 9.64 9.73
CA ILE A 183 23.15 10.18 10.64
C ILE A 183 24.26 10.93 9.88
N GLU A 184 24.66 10.44 8.71
CA GLU A 184 25.81 10.95 7.96
C GLU A 184 25.46 12.04 6.93
N ARG A 185 24.18 12.43 6.78
CA ARG A 185 23.67 13.57 5.96
C ARG A 185 24.33 13.78 4.57
N GLY A 186 24.92 12.75 3.99
CA GLY A 186 25.71 12.86 2.76
C GLY A 186 26.29 11.53 2.26
N ALA A 187 25.94 10.41 2.89
CA ALA A 187 26.30 9.11 2.34
C ALA A 187 25.48 8.88 1.06
N LYS A 188 26.19 8.72 -0.06
CA LYS A 188 25.58 8.50 -1.38
C LYS A 188 24.85 7.16 -1.36
N LEU A 189 23.55 7.13 -1.65
CA LEU A 189 22.71 5.93 -1.64
C LEU A 189 23.00 4.92 -2.77
N ARG A 190 24.22 4.89 -3.31
CA ARG A 190 24.64 3.89 -4.32
C ARG A 190 24.62 2.44 -3.80
N THR A 191 24.44 2.24 -2.50
CA THR A 191 24.61 0.95 -1.80
C THR A 191 23.33 0.30 -1.29
N VAL A 192 22.16 0.92 -1.43
CA VAL A 192 20.91 0.29 -0.95
C VAL A 192 20.40 -0.73 -1.98
N ASP A 193 20.99 -1.92 -1.94
CA ASP A 193 20.57 -3.13 -2.67
C ASP A 193 19.32 -3.78 -2.04
N SER A 194 18.43 -2.96 -1.50
CA SER A 194 17.22 -3.42 -0.81
C SER A 194 16.03 -3.36 -1.72
N LYS A 195 15.16 -4.35 -1.59
CA LYS A 195 13.90 -4.38 -2.34
C LYS A 195 12.90 -3.46 -1.67
N PHE A 196 12.28 -2.57 -2.42
CA PHE A 196 11.22 -1.72 -1.87
C PHE A 196 10.02 -2.60 -1.48
N ASN A 197 9.42 -2.28 -0.34
CA ASN A 197 8.32 -3.04 0.24
C ASN A 197 7.04 -2.22 0.36
N ALA A 198 7.05 -0.96 -0.04
CA ALA A 198 5.87 -0.12 -0.08
C ALA A 198 5.80 0.65 -1.40
N VAL A 199 4.58 0.88 -1.88
CA VAL A 199 4.28 1.74 -3.03
C VAL A 199 3.01 2.52 -2.73
N MET A 200 2.97 3.77 -3.15
CA MET A 200 1.79 4.62 -3.09
C MET A 200 1.52 5.23 -4.45
N VAL A 201 0.26 5.35 -4.84
CA VAL A 201 -0.19 6.07 -6.03
C VAL A 201 -1.15 7.16 -5.60
N SER A 202 -0.90 8.42 -5.97
CA SER A 202 -1.69 9.58 -5.57
C SER A 202 -1.96 10.55 -6.73
N THR A 203 -3.01 11.38 -6.59
CA THR A 203 -3.32 12.48 -7.52
C THR A 203 -2.51 13.76 -7.27
N LYS A 204 -1.90 13.87 -6.08
CA LYS A 204 -1.14 15.03 -5.65
C LYS A 204 0.24 14.59 -5.20
N GLU A 205 1.21 15.46 -5.39
CA GLU A 205 2.54 15.25 -4.82
C GLU A 205 2.45 15.41 -3.31
N ASP A 206 2.58 14.31 -2.58
CA ASP A 206 2.57 14.36 -1.13
C ASP A 206 3.97 14.70 -0.61
N GLU A 207 4.03 15.65 0.33
CA GLU A 207 5.25 15.95 1.08
C GLU A 207 5.73 14.76 1.92
N LEU A 208 4.81 13.85 2.27
CA LEU A 208 5.04 12.68 3.09
C LEU A 208 4.49 11.42 2.40
N PHE A 209 5.07 10.27 2.69
CA PHE A 209 4.45 8.99 2.31
C PHE A 209 3.16 8.79 3.12
N ALA A 210 1.99 9.03 2.50
CA ALA A 210 0.67 9.09 3.15
C ALA A 210 0.13 7.69 3.56
N PHE A 211 0.85 7.04 4.46
CA PHE A 211 0.49 5.77 5.08
C PHE A 211 0.46 5.93 6.60
N ASP A 212 -0.75 5.87 7.18
CA ASP A 212 -0.99 5.93 8.60
C ASP A 212 -0.91 4.54 9.21
N PHE A 213 0.26 4.22 9.73
CA PHE A 213 0.51 2.95 10.41
C PHE A 213 -0.35 2.77 11.68
N THR A 214 -0.91 3.84 12.26
CA THR A 214 -1.75 3.71 13.46
C THR A 214 -3.08 3.03 13.17
N MET A 215 -3.57 3.09 11.93
CA MET A 215 -4.75 2.35 11.44
C MET A 215 -4.51 0.82 11.33
N PHE A 216 -3.29 0.37 11.60
CA PHE A 216 -2.89 -1.03 11.52
C PHE A 216 -2.42 -1.59 12.86
N ASN A 217 -2.65 -0.88 13.95
CA ASN A 217 -2.38 -1.37 15.30
C ASN A 217 -3.48 -2.32 15.83
#